data_AF-A0A920RDE5-F1
#
_entry.id   AF-A0A920RDE5-F1
#
_cell.length_a   1.000
_cell.length_b   1.000
_cell.length_c   1.000
_cell.angle_alpha   90.00
_cell.angle_beta   90.00
_cell.angle_gamma   90.00
#
_symmetry.space_group_name_H-M   'P 1'
#
loop_
_entity.id
_entity.type
_entity.pdbx_description
1 polymer ?
#
loop_
_entity_poly.entity_id
_entity_poly.type
_entity_poly.pdbx_seq_one_letter_code
_entity_poly.pdbx_strand_id
1 'polypeptide(L)' 'MMRKCHLNTCPVGIATQDPEFRAKFAGQPEDVVNYLFLVAEDTRR' A
#
# COMPACT_ATOMS: atom_id res chain seq x y z
N MET A 1 -10.05 -4.31 -1.48
CA MET A 1 -10.09 -2.84 -1.30
C MET A 1 -11.29 -2.42 -0.46
N MET A 2 -11.09 -1.81 0.71
CA MET A 2 -12.15 -1.49 1.68
C MET A 2 -12.87 -0.14 1.43
N ARG A 3 -12.20 0.83 0.79
CA ARG A 3 -12.77 2.15 0.37
C ARG A 3 -13.29 3.05 1.50
N LYS A 4 -12.59 3.14 2.63
CA LYS A 4 -12.94 3.99 3.80
C LYS A 4 -11.84 4.98 4.19
N CYS A 5 -11.03 5.44 3.22
CA CYS A 5 -9.84 6.26 3.49
C CYS A 5 -10.16 7.56 4.26
N HIS A 6 -11.32 8.17 4.00
CA HIS A 6 -11.77 9.40 4.65
C HIS A 6 -12.22 9.22 6.12
N LEU A 7 -12.30 7.98 6.63
CA LEU A 7 -12.77 7.69 7.99
C LEU A 7 -11.63 7.42 8.98
N ASN A 8 -10.37 7.59 8.59
CA ASN A 8 -9.18 7.33 9.43
C ASN A 8 -9.07 5.89 10.00
N THR A 9 -9.87 4.95 9.49
CA THR A 9 -10.01 3.57 10.03
C THR A 9 -9.47 2.52 9.05
N CYS A 10 -8.35 2.82 8.38
CA CYS A 10 -7.73 1.89 7.46
C CYS A 10 -7.18 0.66 8.22
N PRO A 11 -7.72 -0.56 8.02
CA PRO A 11 -7.36 -1.73 8.82
C PRO A 11 -5.93 -2.24 8.55
N VAL A 12 -5.33 -1.79 7.45
CA VAL A 12 -3.99 -2.18 6.97
C VAL A 12 -2.96 -1.06 7.08
N GLY A 13 -3.29 0.04 7.76
CA GLY A 13 -2.32 1.10 8.06
C GLY A 13 -1.91 2.01 6.91
N ILE A 14 -2.58 1.95 5.75
CA ILE A 14 -2.23 2.78 4.57
C ILE A 14 -2.72 4.23 4.73
N ALA A 15 -4.03 4.41 4.94
CA ALA A 15 -4.68 5.72 4.95
C ALA A 15 -5.29 6.02 6.32
N THR A 16 -4.43 6.16 7.34
CA THR A 16 -4.79 6.45 8.73
C THR A 16 -3.64 7.13 9.45
N GLN A 17 -3.97 8.03 10.38
CA GLN A 17 -3.02 8.66 11.31
C GLN A 17 -3.05 8.01 12.69
N ASP A 18 -4.02 7.13 12.96
CA ASP A 18 -4.14 6.40 14.23
C ASP A 18 -2.90 5.50 14.44
N PRO A 19 -2.17 5.63 15.55
CA PRO A 19 -0.98 4.82 15.82
C PRO A 19 -1.27 3.31 15.82
N GLU A 20 -2.44 2.87 16.31
CA GLU A 20 -2.80 1.45 16.36
C GLU A 20 -2.96 0.88 14.95
N PHE A 21 -3.59 1.63 14.05
CA PHE A 21 -3.76 1.20 12.68
C PHE A 21 -2.47 1.37 11.86
N ARG A 22 -1.66 2.40 12.11
CA ARG A 22 -0.35 2.58 11.45
C ARG A 22 0.61 1.42 11.74
N ALA A 23 0.59 0.89 12.96
CA ALA A 23 1.38 -0.28 13.33
C ALA A 23 1.06 -1.55 12.51
N LYS A 24 -0.08 -1.58 11.80
CA LYS A 24 -0.52 -2.70 10.95
C LYS A 24 0.03 -2.63 9.52
N PHE A 25 0.76 -1.57 9.15
CA PHE A 25 1.35 -1.45 7.82
C PHE A 25 2.52 -2.43 7.66
N ALA A 26 2.40 -3.36 6.70
CA ALA A 26 3.39 -4.40 6.44
C ALA A 26 4.17 -4.20 5.13
N GLY A 27 3.86 -3.17 4.33
CA GLY A 27 4.48 -2.95 3.02
C GLY A 27 5.95 -2.56 3.12
N GLN A 28 6.75 -3.02 2.16
CA GLN A 28 8.17 -2.68 2.03
C GLN A 28 8.43 -1.88 0.75
N PRO A 29 9.48 -1.05 0.69
CA PRO A 29 9.85 -0.33 -0.55
C PRO A 29 10.00 -1.25 -1.77
N GLU A 30 10.54 -2.46 -1.55
CA GLU A 30 10.77 -3.47 -2.59
C GLU A 30 9.47 -3.90 -3.28
N ASP A 31 8.33 -3.89 -2.59
CA ASP A 31 7.04 -4.29 -3.17
C ASP A 31 6.65 -3.37 -4.34
N VAL A 32 6.86 -2.06 -4.18
CA VAL A 32 6.56 -1.05 -5.21
C VAL A 32 7.58 -1.11 -6.34
N VAL A 33 8.86 -1.28 -5.99
CA VAL A 33 9.95 -1.42 -6.97
C VAL A 33 9.71 -2.62 -7.88
N ASN A 34 9.38 -3.78 -7.30
CA ASN A 34 9.09 -5.00 -8.05
C ASN A 34 7.86 -4.83 -8.94
N TYR A 35 6.78 -4.22 -8.43
CA TYR A 35 5.60 -3.92 -9.24
C TYR A 35 5.95 -3.08 -10.48
N LEU A 36 6.74 -2.02 -10.31
CA LEU A 36 7.16 -1.16 -11.42
C LEU A 36 8.05 -1.90 -12.43
N PHE A 37 8.93 -2.79 -11.98
CA PHE A 37 9.73 -3.63 -12.88
C PHE A 37 8.87 -4.58 -13.71
N LEU A 38 7.85 -5.21 -13.11
CA LEU A 38 6.92 -6.10 -13.81
C LEU A 38 6.11 -5.34 -14.87
N VAL A 39 5.60 -4.15 -14.54
CA VAL A 39 4.90 -3.27 -15.50
C VAL A 39 5.83 -2.87 -16.64
N ALA A 40 7.07 -2.49 -16.33
CA ALA A 40 8.04 -2.10 -17.34
C ALA A 40 8.45 -3.27 -18.23
N GLU A 41 8.57 -4.49 -17.70
CA GLU A 41 8.83 -5.68 -18.49
C GLU A 41 7.72 -5.95 -19.49
N ASP A 42 6.46 -5.92 -19.03
CA ASP A 42 5.30 -6.12 -19.91
C ASP A 42 5.20 -5.05 -21.01
N THR A 43 5.52 -3.80 -20.67
CA THR A 43 5.51 -2.68 -21.63
C THR A 43 6.60 -2.80 -22.70
N ARG A 44 7.71 -3.49 -22.43
CA ARG A 44 8.83 -3.67 -23.38
C ARG A 44 8.65 -4.85 -24.35
N ARG A 45 7.65 -5.70 -24.13
CA ARG A 45 7.33 -6.83 -25.02
C ARG A 45 6.65 -6.36 -26.29
#